data_AF-A0A1E2UM48-F1
#
_entry.id   AF-A0A1E2UM48-F1
#
_cell.length_a   1.000
_cell.length_b   1.000
_cell.length_c   1.000
_cell.angle_alpha   90.00
_cell.angle_beta   90.00
_cell.angle_gamma   90.00
#
_symmetry.space_group_name_H-M   'P 1'
#
loop_
_entity.id
_entity.type
_entity.pdbx_description
1 polymer ?
#
loop_
_entity_poly.entity_id
_entity_poly.type
_entity_poly.pdbx_seq_one_letter_code
_entity_poly.pdbx_strand_id
1 'polypeptide(L)'
;MMSEKFDIPYKSSFVPAVLEPSAKIKFNCHKGISCFNACCKHADIQLTPYDILRLKENLGISATEFLKNHTVPFEMDKDGVPGVKLRTDHGGACHFVSDEGCSVYKDRPTACRYYPIGHMALKEVDAPEDEIRYFLIQEDHCKGHGEACEIAVDDYRDEQETGLYDQVNREWLQLMLKKRSAGPTIGRPSDTSLQFFFMCCYDLDRLRRFVLADPFKASYDMKDAFYETVEKEDLALMQFGVRLLKQVLFGDVTIPLKERAVEKRVKQRRDILEMRKKAEIELYKRKQEQQMKDALS
;
A
#
# COMPACT_ATOMS: atom_id res chain seq x y z
N MET A 1 -22.01 31.62 10.25
CA MET A 1 -22.39 30.22 10.57
C MET A 1 -21.11 29.41 10.62
N MET A 2 -20.96 28.64 11.69
CA MET A 2 -19.69 28.12 12.19
C MET A 2 -19.14 27.01 11.29
N SER A 3 -17.88 27.12 10.89
CA SER A 3 -17.13 26.04 10.26
C SER A 3 -17.03 24.88 11.24
N GLU A 4 -17.71 23.77 10.97
CA GLU A 4 -17.53 22.52 11.72
C GLU A 4 -16.09 22.04 11.50
N LYS A 5 -15.25 22.29 12.50
CA LYS A 5 -13.91 21.72 12.57
C LYS A 5 -14.07 20.23 12.80
N PHE A 6 -13.76 19.42 11.79
CA PHE A 6 -13.55 17.99 11.97
C PHE A 6 -12.45 17.79 13.02
N ASP A 7 -12.84 17.29 14.19
CA ASP A 7 -11.89 17.03 15.28
C ASP A 7 -11.18 15.71 14.99
N ILE A 8 -9.94 15.82 14.49
CA ILE A 8 -9.07 14.67 14.24
C ILE A 8 -8.67 14.10 15.63
N PRO A 9 -8.94 12.80 15.92
CA PRO A 9 -8.78 12.23 17.26
C PRO A 9 -7.32 12.19 17.77
N TYR A 10 -6.35 12.51 16.92
CA TYR A 10 -4.96 12.72 17.29
C TYR A 10 -4.47 14.06 16.69
N LYS A 11 -4.36 15.09 17.52
CA LYS A 11 -3.65 16.32 17.17
C LYS A 11 -2.17 16.07 17.43
N SER A 12 -1.46 15.54 16.43
CA SER A 12 0.00 15.67 16.41
C SER A 12 0.32 17.17 16.46
N SER A 13 1.04 17.61 17.49
CA SER A 13 1.53 18.99 17.61
C SER A 13 2.61 19.32 16.58
N PHE A 14 3.11 18.31 15.86
CA PHE A 14 3.98 18.45 14.71
C PHE A 14 3.15 18.24 13.45
N VAL A 15 2.77 19.35 12.80
CA VAL A 15 2.66 19.33 11.33
C VAL A 15 4.06 19.66 10.85
N PRO A 16 4.83 18.69 10.33
CA PRO A 16 6.15 18.98 9.80
C PRO A 16 6.05 20.09 8.76
N ALA A 17 7.01 21.03 8.75
CA ALA A 17 7.08 22.02 7.68
C ALA A 17 7.20 21.29 6.33
N VAL A 18 6.31 21.64 5.41
CA VAL A 18 6.38 21.11 4.04
C VAL A 18 7.66 21.62 3.40
N LEU A 19 8.45 20.71 2.85
CA LEU A 19 9.68 21.03 2.14
C LEU A 19 9.39 21.18 0.66
N GLU A 20 9.83 22.31 0.11
CA GLU A 20 9.91 22.50 -1.34
C GLU A 20 11.00 21.59 -1.94
N PRO A 21 10.89 21.17 -3.20
CA PRO A 21 11.89 20.30 -3.84
C PRO A 21 13.32 20.89 -3.86
N SER A 22 13.43 22.22 -3.95
CA SER A 22 14.71 22.92 -3.90
C SER A 22 15.20 23.26 -2.48
N ALA A 23 14.42 22.93 -1.44
CA ALA A 23 14.82 23.19 -0.06
C ALA A 23 16.05 22.37 0.29
N LYS A 24 17.01 22.98 1.00
CA LYS A 24 18.22 22.30 1.46
C LYS A 24 18.01 21.68 2.83
N ILE A 25 18.45 20.46 2.99
CA ILE A 25 18.50 19.74 4.27
C ILE A 25 19.94 19.43 4.63
N LYS A 26 20.24 19.38 5.94
CA LYS A 26 21.48 18.82 6.45
C LYS A 26 21.29 17.35 6.73
N PHE A 27 21.93 16.51 5.94
CA PHE A 27 21.86 15.07 6.14
C PHE A 27 23.00 14.34 5.45
N ASN A 28 23.60 13.39 6.16
CA ASN A 28 24.46 12.37 5.57
C ASN A 28 24.36 11.09 6.39
N CYS A 29 23.99 9.97 5.76
CA CYS A 29 23.97 8.66 6.39
C CYS A 29 24.97 7.76 5.66
N HIS A 30 25.98 7.27 6.38
CA HIS A 30 27.04 6.46 5.80
C HIS A 30 27.56 5.43 6.80
N LYS A 31 28.27 4.42 6.29
CA LYS A 31 29.01 3.48 7.15
C LYS A 31 30.04 4.28 7.97
N GLY A 32 30.05 4.06 9.29
CA GLY A 32 30.94 4.76 10.22
C GLY A 32 30.30 5.92 10.98
N ILE A 33 29.07 6.34 10.64
CA ILE A 33 28.33 7.27 11.50
C ILE A 33 28.02 6.62 12.86
N SER A 34 28.00 7.41 13.94
CA SER A 34 27.80 6.90 15.30
C SER A 34 26.47 6.18 15.52
N CYS A 35 25.45 6.48 14.72
CA CYS A 35 24.15 5.82 14.74
C CYS A 35 23.98 4.75 13.64
N PHE A 36 25.06 4.23 13.06
CA PHE A 36 24.97 3.25 11.99
C PHE A 36 24.05 2.07 12.39
N ASN A 37 23.11 1.72 11.52
CA ASN A 37 22.04 0.73 11.71
C ASN A 37 21.03 1.00 12.84
N ALA A 38 21.07 2.14 13.53
CA ALA A 38 20.15 2.42 14.65
C ALA A 38 18.67 2.41 14.21
N CYS A 39 18.34 3.01 13.06
CA CYS A 39 16.97 3.01 12.52
C CYS A 39 16.48 1.60 12.17
N CYS A 40 17.38 0.68 11.80
CA CYS A 40 17.04 -0.70 11.48
C CYS A 40 16.77 -1.56 12.73
N LYS A 41 17.19 -1.12 13.93
CA LYS A 41 16.99 -1.86 15.19
C LYS A 41 15.59 -1.73 15.77
N HIS A 42 14.81 -0.76 15.30
CA HIS A 42 13.42 -0.53 15.71
C HIS A 42 12.55 -0.27 14.47
N ALA A 43 12.60 -1.19 13.51
CA ALA A 43 12.04 -0.99 12.19
C ALA A 43 10.51 -1.22 12.19
N ASP A 44 9.75 -0.20 11.79
CA ASP A 44 8.32 -0.34 11.47
C ASP A 44 8.05 0.02 10.00
N ILE A 45 8.47 -0.85 9.10
CA ILE A 45 8.53 -0.56 7.67
C ILE A 45 7.37 -1.19 6.92
N GLN A 46 6.38 -0.36 6.55
CA GLN A 46 5.33 -0.76 5.60
C GLN A 46 5.91 -0.91 4.19
N LEU A 47 5.46 -1.94 3.47
CA LEU A 47 5.83 -2.21 2.10
C LEU A 47 4.75 -1.76 1.11
N THR A 48 5.19 -1.13 0.03
CA THR A 48 4.41 -0.96 -1.19
C THR A 48 4.43 -2.24 -2.04
N PRO A 49 3.49 -2.43 -2.99
CA PRO A 49 3.55 -3.52 -3.96
C PRO A 49 4.90 -3.62 -4.68
N TYR A 50 5.47 -2.48 -5.07
CA TYR A 50 6.73 -2.44 -5.79
C TYR A 50 7.91 -2.84 -4.89
N ASP A 51 7.88 -2.49 -3.60
CA ASP A 51 8.91 -2.96 -2.65
C ASP A 51 8.95 -4.49 -2.58
N ILE A 52 7.79 -5.14 -2.56
CA ILE A 52 7.69 -6.60 -2.53
C ILE A 52 8.26 -7.22 -3.81
N LEU A 53 7.94 -6.64 -4.97
CA LEU A 53 8.49 -7.07 -6.25
C LEU A 53 10.02 -6.98 -6.25
N ARG A 54 10.59 -5.87 -5.80
CA ARG A 54 12.05 -5.67 -5.74
C ARG A 54 12.72 -6.61 -4.75
N LEU A 55 12.15 -6.77 -3.56
CA LEU A 55 12.73 -7.62 -2.51
C LEU A 55 12.66 -9.10 -2.87
N LYS A 56 11.56 -9.59 -3.44
CA LYS A 56 11.48 -11.00 -3.88
C LYS A 56 12.50 -11.29 -4.99
N GLU A 57 12.74 -10.35 -5.90
CA GLU A 57 13.70 -10.48 -7.00
C GLU A 57 15.14 -10.49 -6.46
N ASN A 58 15.47 -9.59 -5.53
CA ASN A 58 16.76 -9.55 -4.87
C ASN A 58 17.07 -10.89 -4.17
N LEU A 59 16.07 -11.47 -3.50
CA LEU A 59 16.20 -12.73 -2.77
C LEU A 59 16.07 -13.98 -3.66
N GLY A 60 15.64 -13.84 -4.91
CA GLY A 60 15.42 -14.96 -5.83
C GLY A 60 14.29 -15.91 -5.39
N ILE A 61 13.26 -15.42 -4.72
CA ILE A 61 12.12 -16.22 -4.21
C ILE A 61 10.78 -15.74 -4.78
N SER A 62 9.74 -16.55 -4.63
CA SER A 62 8.37 -16.15 -5.02
C SER A 62 7.80 -15.07 -4.09
N ALA A 63 6.80 -14.32 -4.57
CA ALA A 63 6.08 -13.34 -3.75
C ALA A 63 5.37 -14.03 -2.58
N THR A 64 4.77 -15.20 -2.81
CA THR A 64 4.14 -16.00 -1.75
C THR A 64 5.14 -16.39 -0.66
N GLU A 65 6.35 -16.84 -1.02
CA GLU A 65 7.40 -17.17 -0.04
C GLU A 65 7.92 -15.94 0.68
N PHE A 66 8.12 -14.83 -0.04
CA PHE A 66 8.53 -13.57 0.55
C PHE A 66 7.54 -13.10 1.62
N LEU A 67 6.24 -13.06 1.29
CA LEU A 67 5.19 -12.67 2.21
C LEU A 67 5.19 -13.54 3.46
N LYS A 68 5.28 -14.87 3.30
CA LYS A 68 5.29 -15.83 4.41
C LYS A 68 6.49 -15.61 5.33
N ASN A 69 7.69 -15.55 4.77
CA ASN A 69 8.92 -15.63 5.56
C ASN A 69 9.40 -14.26 6.06
N HIS A 70 9.15 -13.18 5.31
CA HIS A 70 9.76 -11.87 5.54
C HIS A 70 8.79 -10.74 5.89
N THR A 71 7.47 -11.01 5.98
CA THR A 71 6.48 -9.96 6.25
C THR A 71 5.50 -10.31 7.37
N VAL A 72 4.87 -9.29 7.94
CA VAL A 72 3.74 -9.41 8.87
C VAL A 72 2.56 -8.58 8.35
N PRO A 73 1.33 -9.12 8.38
CA PRO A 73 0.14 -8.37 7.97
C PRO A 73 -0.28 -7.39 9.07
N PHE A 74 -0.90 -6.28 8.69
CA PHE A 74 -1.55 -5.34 9.61
C PHE A 74 -2.76 -4.67 8.93
N GLU A 75 -3.60 -4.01 9.72
CA GLU A 75 -4.72 -3.22 9.20
C GLU A 75 -4.26 -1.77 8.99
N MET A 76 -4.32 -1.30 7.74
CA MET A 76 -3.87 0.05 7.35
C MET A 76 -4.82 1.16 7.82
N ASP A 77 -6.08 0.82 8.06
CA ASP A 77 -7.10 1.75 8.50
C ASP A 77 -8.26 1.04 9.21
N LYS A 78 -9.21 1.85 9.71
CA LYS A 78 -10.40 1.41 10.45
C LYS A 78 -11.31 0.42 9.71
N ASP A 79 -11.20 0.31 8.39
CA ASP A 79 -12.04 -0.60 7.60
C ASP A 79 -11.33 -1.97 7.39
N GLY A 80 -10.13 -2.14 7.95
CA GLY A 80 -9.36 -3.37 7.88
C GLY A 80 -8.72 -3.60 6.51
N VAL A 81 -8.37 -2.53 5.77
CA VAL A 81 -7.59 -2.71 4.53
C VAL A 81 -6.26 -3.35 4.88
N PRO A 82 -5.94 -4.51 4.28
CA PRO A 82 -4.75 -5.23 4.68
C PRO A 82 -3.52 -4.54 4.11
N GLY A 83 -2.52 -4.36 4.95
CA GLY A 83 -1.18 -3.95 4.59
C GLY A 83 -0.16 -5.00 5.01
N VAL A 84 1.07 -4.85 4.54
CA VAL A 84 2.20 -5.70 4.93
C VAL A 84 3.37 -4.84 5.37
N LYS A 85 4.01 -5.27 6.46
CA LYS A 85 5.24 -4.69 7.00
C LYS A 85 6.36 -5.70 6.92
N LEU A 86 7.60 -5.22 6.87
CA LEU A 86 8.76 -6.08 7.07
C LEU A 86 8.69 -6.73 8.45
N ARG A 87 9.02 -8.03 8.49
CA ARG A 87 9.12 -8.78 9.73
C ARG A 87 10.39 -8.34 10.47
N THR A 88 10.25 -8.16 11.79
CA THR A 88 11.34 -7.90 12.72
C THR A 88 11.61 -9.11 13.60
N ASP A 89 12.79 -9.15 14.21
CA ASP A 89 13.08 -10.09 15.30
C ASP A 89 12.36 -9.70 16.60
N HIS A 90 12.59 -10.47 17.66
CA HIS A 90 12.01 -10.22 18.99
C HIS A 90 12.46 -8.90 19.63
N GLY A 91 13.57 -8.32 19.18
CA GLY A 91 14.08 -7.02 19.63
C GLY A 91 13.58 -5.84 18.81
N GLY A 92 12.81 -6.09 17.74
CA GLY A 92 12.33 -5.07 16.80
C GLY A 92 13.32 -4.75 15.67
N ALA A 93 14.41 -5.51 15.54
CA ALA A 93 15.38 -5.30 14.47
C ALA A 93 14.88 -5.89 13.15
N CYS A 94 15.08 -5.16 12.06
CA CYS A 94 14.77 -5.60 10.70
C CYS A 94 15.54 -6.88 10.36
N HIS A 95 14.86 -7.89 9.79
CA HIS A 95 15.52 -9.15 9.43
C HIS A 95 16.64 -9.05 8.39
N PHE A 96 16.74 -7.93 7.66
CA PHE A 96 17.81 -7.73 6.68
C PHE A 96 19.01 -6.97 7.23
N VAL A 97 18.98 -6.53 8.49
CA VAL A 97 20.12 -5.81 9.09
C VAL A 97 21.18 -6.77 9.60
N SER A 98 22.45 -6.41 9.37
CA SER A 98 23.64 -7.06 9.91
C SER A 98 24.63 -5.99 10.39
N ASP A 99 25.70 -6.38 11.06
CA ASP A 99 26.77 -5.45 11.46
C ASP A 99 27.41 -4.72 10.26
N GLU A 100 27.36 -5.34 9.07
CA GLU A 100 27.87 -4.76 7.83
C GLU A 100 26.86 -3.82 7.12
N GLY A 101 25.62 -3.75 7.61
CA GLY A 101 24.53 -2.97 7.04
C GLY A 101 23.36 -3.83 6.56
N CYS A 102 22.49 -3.24 5.75
CA CYS A 102 21.32 -3.91 5.18
C CYS A 102 21.72 -4.84 4.03
N SER A 103 21.40 -6.13 4.12
CA SER A 103 21.74 -7.12 3.08
C SER A 103 21.02 -6.87 1.75
N VAL A 104 19.87 -6.19 1.79
CA VAL A 104 19.08 -5.80 0.61
C VAL A 104 19.20 -4.30 0.31
N TYR A 105 20.29 -3.63 0.71
CA TYR A 105 20.40 -2.16 0.64
C TYR A 105 20.05 -1.58 -0.73
N LYS A 106 20.48 -2.24 -1.82
CA LYS A 106 20.19 -1.82 -3.20
C LYS A 106 18.72 -1.90 -3.59
N ASP A 107 17.93 -2.72 -2.91
CA ASP A 107 16.50 -2.94 -3.12
C ASP A 107 15.69 -2.62 -1.87
N ARG A 108 16.25 -1.78 -0.98
CA ARG A 108 15.59 -1.39 0.27
C ARG A 108 14.23 -0.74 -0.02
N PRO A 109 13.23 -0.91 0.87
CA PRO A 109 11.90 -0.38 0.67
C PRO A 109 11.86 1.13 0.47
N THR A 110 10.80 1.60 -0.18
CA THR A 110 10.50 3.01 -0.43
C THR A 110 10.65 3.85 0.84
N ALA A 111 10.09 3.41 1.97
CA ALA A 111 10.20 4.13 3.24
C ALA A 111 11.66 4.29 3.72
N CYS A 112 12.49 3.25 3.53
CA CYS A 112 13.91 3.29 3.89
C CYS A 112 14.75 4.16 2.94
N ARG A 113 14.36 4.28 1.67
CA ARG A 113 15.02 5.18 0.70
C ARG A 113 14.72 6.64 0.98
N TYR A 114 13.48 6.88 1.34
CA TYR A 114 12.99 8.23 1.58
C TYR A 114 13.60 8.84 2.84
N TYR A 115 13.80 8.05 3.90
CA TYR A 115 14.35 8.54 5.15
C TYR A 115 15.68 9.29 4.97
N PRO A 116 15.79 10.57 5.39
CA PRO A 116 14.97 11.20 6.43
C PRO A 116 13.81 12.05 5.88
N ILE A 117 13.61 12.06 4.56
CA ILE A 117 12.52 12.76 3.91
C ILE A 117 11.28 11.87 3.98
N GLY A 118 10.25 12.29 4.71
CA GLY A 118 8.93 11.72 4.55
C GLY A 118 8.24 12.26 3.30
N HIS A 119 7.43 11.45 2.65
CA HIS A 119 6.55 11.89 1.56
C HIS A 119 5.11 11.51 1.89
N MET A 120 4.17 12.38 1.55
CA MET A 120 2.75 12.13 1.70
C MET A 120 2.01 12.59 0.45
N ALA A 121 1.29 11.66 -0.17
CA ALA A 121 0.34 12.01 -1.21
C ALA A 121 -0.92 12.61 -0.57
N LEU A 122 -1.37 13.74 -1.08
CA LEU A 122 -2.52 14.50 -0.62
C LEU A 122 -3.44 14.75 -1.80
N LYS A 123 -4.75 14.63 -1.56
CA LYS A 123 -5.76 15.03 -2.52
C LYS A 123 -6.68 16.04 -1.85
N GLU A 124 -6.53 17.30 -2.21
CA GLU A 124 -7.46 18.34 -1.77
C GLU A 124 -8.83 18.15 -2.45
N VAL A 125 -9.90 18.55 -1.77
CA VAL A 125 -11.28 18.22 -2.14
C VAL A 125 -11.62 18.68 -3.57
N ASP A 126 -11.02 19.78 -4.01
CA ASP A 126 -11.28 20.41 -5.31
C ASP A 126 -10.06 20.38 -6.26
N ALA A 127 -8.97 19.72 -5.88
CA ALA A 127 -7.79 19.63 -6.73
C ALA A 127 -7.99 18.58 -7.84
N PRO A 128 -7.65 18.89 -9.11
CA PRO A 128 -7.77 17.94 -10.21
C PRO A 128 -6.80 16.76 -10.07
N GLU A 129 -5.66 16.99 -9.42
CA GLU A 129 -4.58 16.01 -9.27
C GLU A 129 -4.18 15.86 -7.80
N ASP A 130 -3.56 14.72 -7.49
CA ASP A 130 -2.90 14.48 -6.21
C ASP A 130 -1.55 15.18 -6.15
N GLU A 131 -1.26 15.83 -5.02
CA GLU A 131 0.01 16.50 -4.75
C GLU A 131 0.85 15.63 -3.80
N ILE A 132 2.15 15.53 -4.05
CA ILE A 132 3.10 14.92 -3.11
C ILE A 132 3.76 16.03 -2.32
N ARG A 133 3.65 15.97 -0.99
CA ARG A 133 4.35 16.88 -0.08
C ARG A 133 5.48 16.14 0.64
N TYR A 134 6.61 16.82 0.78
CA TYR A 134 7.77 16.30 1.48
C TYR A 134 7.89 16.95 2.86
N PHE A 135 8.48 16.23 3.80
CA PHE A 135 8.77 16.74 5.13
C PHE A 135 10.02 16.10 5.71
N LEU A 136 10.67 16.79 6.63
CA LEU A 136 11.82 16.23 7.34
C LEU A 136 11.35 15.41 8.54
N ILE A 137 11.79 14.17 8.61
CA ILE A 137 11.67 13.31 9.80
C ILE A 137 12.97 13.48 10.58
N GLN A 138 12.85 13.83 11.86
CA GLN A 138 13.99 13.95 12.77
C GLN A 138 13.73 13.12 14.02
N GLU A 139 14.58 12.13 14.24
CA GLU A 139 14.50 11.24 15.40
C GLU A 139 15.80 11.34 16.20
N ASP A 140 15.70 11.31 17.53
CA ASP A 140 16.83 11.53 18.44
C ASP A 140 18.02 10.60 18.18
N HIS A 141 17.74 9.37 17.73
CA HIS A 141 18.77 8.38 17.44
C HIS A 141 19.56 8.68 16.16
N CYS A 142 18.99 9.44 15.21
CA CYS A 142 19.58 9.70 13.91
C CYS A 142 20.57 10.87 13.99
N LYS A 143 21.87 10.55 13.88
CA LYS A 143 22.95 11.54 13.90
C LYS A 143 23.28 12.13 12.53
N GLY A 144 22.66 11.61 11.46
CA GLY A 144 22.86 12.11 10.10
C GLY A 144 22.47 13.58 9.92
N HIS A 145 21.51 14.08 10.71
CA HIS A 145 21.12 15.50 10.71
C HIS A 145 22.18 16.45 11.27
N GLY A 146 23.15 15.93 12.03
CA GLY A 146 24.25 16.71 12.61
C GLY A 146 25.46 16.86 11.69
N GLU A 147 25.48 16.13 10.57
CA GLU A 147 26.55 16.18 9.59
C GLU A 147 26.55 17.52 8.83
N ALA A 148 27.72 17.95 8.36
CA ALA A 148 27.87 19.23 7.67
C ALA A 148 27.36 19.22 6.21
N CYS A 149 27.08 18.03 5.66
CA CYS A 149 26.60 17.88 4.28
C CYS A 149 25.23 18.54 4.11
N GLU A 150 25.13 19.47 3.16
CA GLU A 150 23.88 20.07 2.72
C GLU A 150 23.51 19.57 1.33
N ILE A 151 22.28 19.11 1.17
CA ILE A 151 21.74 18.57 -0.09
C ILE A 151 20.32 19.08 -0.32
N ALA A 152 19.95 19.36 -1.58
CA ALA A 152 18.57 19.70 -1.90
C ALA A 152 17.67 18.45 -1.83
N VAL A 153 16.37 18.64 -1.57
CA VAL A 153 15.41 17.51 -1.51
C VAL A 153 15.40 16.71 -2.81
N ASP A 154 15.40 17.36 -3.98
CA ASP A 154 15.44 16.65 -5.27
C ASP A 154 16.77 15.93 -5.51
N ASP A 155 17.90 16.56 -5.21
CA ASP A 155 19.22 15.92 -5.34
C ASP A 155 19.31 14.67 -4.45
N TYR A 156 18.77 14.75 -3.23
CA TYR A 156 18.69 13.60 -2.33
C TYR A 156 17.81 12.47 -2.90
N ARG A 157 16.65 12.82 -3.47
CA ARG A 157 15.75 11.85 -4.12
C ARG A 157 16.42 11.13 -5.29
N ASP A 158 17.21 11.86 -6.07
CA ASP A 158 18.01 11.31 -7.16
C ASP A 158 19.09 10.36 -6.63
N GLU A 159 19.85 10.74 -5.59
CA GLU A 159 20.84 9.87 -4.93
C GLU A 159 20.23 8.59 -4.33
N GLN A 160 18.99 8.67 -3.85
CA GLN A 160 18.28 7.53 -3.26
C GLN A 160 17.47 6.71 -4.28
N GLU A 161 17.46 7.14 -5.55
CA GLU A 161 16.74 6.53 -6.68
C GLU A 161 15.22 6.41 -6.43
N THR A 162 14.61 7.39 -5.75
CA THR A 162 13.17 7.31 -5.40
C THR A 162 12.24 7.55 -6.58
N GLY A 163 12.70 8.26 -7.62
CA GLY A 163 11.87 8.60 -8.78
C GLY A 163 11.21 7.40 -9.49
N LEU A 164 11.94 6.29 -9.63
CA LEU A 164 11.39 5.05 -10.21
C LEU A 164 10.30 4.45 -9.31
N TYR A 165 10.54 4.45 -7.99
CA TYR A 165 9.57 3.95 -7.01
C TYR A 165 8.30 4.80 -7.02
N ASP A 166 8.42 6.12 -7.08
CA ASP A 166 7.30 7.04 -7.18
C ASP A 166 6.48 6.78 -8.45
N GLN A 167 7.15 6.65 -9.60
CA GLN A 167 6.50 6.41 -10.89
C GLN A 167 5.69 5.11 -10.86
N VAL A 168 6.27 4.03 -10.36
CA VAL A 168 5.63 2.71 -10.34
C VAL A 168 4.52 2.65 -9.29
N ASN A 169 4.70 3.27 -8.13
CA ASN A 169 3.73 3.27 -7.04
C ASN A 169 2.59 4.29 -7.23
N ARG A 170 2.72 5.29 -8.13
CA ARG A 170 1.72 6.35 -8.33
C ARG A 170 0.30 5.82 -8.46
N GLU A 171 0.08 4.81 -9.31
CA GLU A 171 -1.27 4.27 -9.50
C GLU A 171 -1.84 3.59 -8.25
N TRP A 172 -0.99 2.92 -7.48
CA TRP A 172 -1.38 2.30 -6.22
C TRP A 172 -1.64 3.34 -5.15
N LEU A 173 -0.83 4.39 -5.05
CA LEU A 173 -1.06 5.52 -4.14
C LEU A 173 -2.38 6.22 -4.45
N GLN A 174 -2.70 6.45 -5.71
CA GLN A 174 -3.99 7.01 -6.12
C GLN A 174 -5.18 6.11 -5.74
N LEU A 175 -5.03 4.78 -5.88
CA LEU A 175 -6.03 3.82 -5.41
C LEU A 175 -6.24 3.96 -3.89
N MET A 176 -5.15 4.04 -3.12
CA MET A 176 -5.19 4.19 -1.66
C MET A 176 -5.80 5.53 -1.24
N LEU A 177 -5.48 6.62 -1.94
CA LEU A 177 -6.09 7.93 -1.70
C LEU A 177 -7.58 7.92 -2.01
N LYS A 178 -7.99 7.39 -3.17
CA LYS A 178 -9.41 7.24 -3.52
C LYS A 178 -10.17 6.45 -2.47
N LYS A 179 -9.55 5.40 -1.92
CA LYS A 179 -10.12 4.60 -0.82
C LYS A 179 -10.25 5.39 0.48
N ARG A 180 -9.26 6.20 0.85
CA ARG A 180 -9.31 7.04 2.06
C ARG A 180 -10.29 8.20 1.95
N SER A 181 -10.45 8.74 0.74
CA SER A 181 -11.41 9.81 0.43
C SER A 181 -12.83 9.29 0.18
N ALA A 182 -13.02 7.97 0.06
CA ALA A 182 -14.33 7.35 0.02
C ALA A 182 -15.06 7.63 1.34
N GLY A 183 -16.07 8.48 1.29
CA GLY A 183 -16.83 8.89 2.47
C GLY A 183 -17.48 7.71 3.22
N PRO A 184 -17.96 7.94 4.46
CA PRO A 184 -18.51 6.88 5.32
C PRO A 184 -19.67 6.10 4.69
N THR A 185 -20.31 6.65 3.68
CA THR A 185 -21.41 6.04 2.90
C THR A 185 -20.99 4.78 2.13
N ILE A 186 -19.71 4.62 1.77
CA ILE A 186 -19.22 3.42 1.06
C ILE A 186 -19.08 2.22 2.01
N GLY A 187 -18.93 2.46 3.32
CA GLY A 187 -18.86 1.42 4.34
C GLY A 187 -17.59 0.56 4.26
N ARG A 188 -17.51 -0.44 5.16
CA ARG A 188 -16.39 -1.39 5.21
C ARG A 188 -16.49 -2.36 4.02
N PRO A 189 -15.42 -2.55 3.23
CA PRO A 189 -15.40 -3.59 2.18
C PRO A 189 -15.62 -4.99 2.76
N SER A 190 -16.26 -5.87 1.99
CA SER A 190 -16.42 -7.28 2.40
C SER A 190 -15.07 -7.99 2.56
N ASP A 191 -14.99 -9.03 3.38
CA ASP A 191 -13.76 -9.83 3.55
C ASP A 191 -13.26 -10.40 2.22
N THR A 192 -14.18 -10.76 1.30
CA THR A 192 -13.80 -11.18 -0.06
C THR A 192 -13.09 -10.06 -0.83
N SER A 193 -13.56 -8.81 -0.70
CA SER A 193 -12.93 -7.64 -1.33
C SER A 193 -11.56 -7.35 -0.72
N LEU A 194 -11.42 -7.49 0.61
CA LEU A 194 -10.14 -7.31 1.31
C LEU A 194 -9.13 -8.40 0.93
N GLN A 195 -9.53 -9.66 0.85
CA GLN A 195 -8.70 -10.75 0.34
C GLN A 195 -8.29 -10.54 -1.12
N PHE A 196 -9.21 -10.03 -1.94
CA PHE A 196 -8.92 -9.70 -3.33
C PHE A 196 -7.93 -8.54 -3.46
N PHE A 197 -8.06 -7.51 -2.62
CA PHE A 197 -7.08 -6.43 -2.50
C PHE A 197 -5.71 -6.96 -2.12
N PHE A 198 -5.61 -7.79 -1.09
CA PHE A 198 -4.34 -8.38 -0.66
C PHE A 198 -3.66 -9.16 -1.79
N MET A 199 -4.42 -10.01 -2.49
CA MET A 199 -3.89 -10.78 -3.62
C MET A 199 -3.38 -9.88 -4.74
N CYS A 200 -4.15 -8.85 -5.12
CA CYS A 200 -3.78 -7.96 -6.22
C CYS A 200 -2.59 -7.06 -5.89
N CYS A 201 -2.44 -6.65 -4.63
CA CYS A 201 -1.36 -5.76 -4.20
C CYS A 201 -0.07 -6.49 -3.83
N TYR A 202 -0.15 -7.70 -3.28
CA TYR A 202 1.00 -8.29 -2.57
C TYR A 202 1.37 -9.71 -3.02
N ASP A 203 0.41 -10.55 -3.40
CA ASP A 203 0.67 -11.96 -3.76
C ASP A 203 0.61 -12.15 -5.29
N LEU A 204 1.69 -11.71 -5.97
CA LEU A 204 1.79 -11.75 -7.43
C LEU A 204 1.68 -13.17 -7.99
N ASP A 205 2.16 -14.20 -7.28
CA ASP A 205 2.03 -15.58 -7.74
C ASP A 205 0.58 -16.03 -7.77
N ARG A 206 -0.20 -15.69 -6.73
CA ARG A 206 -1.63 -16.00 -6.68
C ARG A 206 -2.41 -15.15 -7.68
N LEU A 207 -2.05 -13.88 -7.85
CA LEU A 207 -2.63 -13.02 -8.88
C LEU A 207 -2.39 -13.58 -10.29
N ARG A 208 -1.17 -14.05 -10.58
CA ARG A 208 -0.78 -14.66 -11.87
C ARG A 208 -1.67 -15.86 -12.17
N ARG A 209 -1.78 -16.79 -11.21
CA ARG A 209 -2.67 -17.95 -11.31
C ARG A 209 -4.14 -17.53 -11.53
N PHE A 210 -4.59 -16.49 -10.84
CA PHE A 210 -5.96 -15.98 -10.96
C PHE A 210 -6.23 -15.40 -12.36
N VAL A 211 -5.31 -14.58 -12.90
CA VAL A 211 -5.46 -13.92 -14.21
C VAL A 211 -5.36 -14.91 -15.37
N LEU A 212 -4.51 -15.92 -15.25
CA LEU A 212 -4.30 -16.92 -16.30
C LEU A 212 -5.34 -18.05 -16.31
N ALA A 213 -6.17 -18.15 -15.28
CA ALA A 213 -7.20 -19.18 -15.19
C ALA A 213 -8.35 -18.98 -16.20
N ASP A 214 -8.90 -20.09 -16.72
CA ASP A 214 -10.00 -20.07 -17.69
C ASP A 214 -11.21 -19.23 -17.28
N PRO A 215 -11.66 -19.23 -15.99
CA PRO A 215 -12.76 -18.36 -15.57
C PRO A 215 -12.47 -16.87 -15.76
N PHE A 216 -11.21 -16.44 -15.60
CA PHE A 216 -10.79 -15.06 -15.83
C PHE A 216 -10.80 -14.75 -17.33
N LYS A 217 -10.17 -15.60 -18.14
CA LYS A 217 -10.14 -15.50 -19.62
C LYS A 217 -11.53 -15.54 -20.26
N ALA A 218 -12.47 -16.25 -19.65
CA ALA A 218 -13.87 -16.28 -20.08
C ALA A 218 -14.64 -14.98 -19.73
N SER A 219 -14.16 -14.22 -18.74
CA SER A 219 -14.83 -13.03 -18.24
C SER A 219 -14.34 -11.72 -18.88
N TYR A 220 -13.04 -11.61 -19.13
CA TYR A 220 -12.40 -10.40 -19.64
C TYR A 220 -12.03 -10.53 -21.12
N ASP A 221 -12.17 -9.44 -21.85
CA ASP A 221 -11.88 -9.37 -23.29
C ASP A 221 -10.46 -8.83 -23.54
N MET A 222 -9.45 -9.67 -23.34
CA MET A 222 -8.05 -9.30 -23.49
C MET A 222 -7.42 -10.06 -24.66
N LYS A 223 -6.48 -9.40 -25.35
CA LYS A 223 -5.68 -10.02 -26.42
C LYS A 223 -4.71 -11.05 -25.85
N ASP A 224 -4.33 -12.05 -26.64
CA ASP A 224 -3.34 -13.08 -26.21
C ASP A 224 -2.00 -12.47 -25.78
N ALA A 225 -1.55 -11.42 -26.47
CA ALA A 225 -0.35 -10.66 -26.10
C ALA A 225 -0.37 -10.16 -24.64
N PHE A 226 -1.54 -9.78 -24.11
CA PHE A 226 -1.65 -9.40 -22.69
C PHE A 226 -1.34 -10.58 -21.78
N TYR A 227 -1.90 -11.76 -22.08
CA TYR A 227 -1.68 -12.96 -21.28
C TYR A 227 -0.23 -13.44 -21.33
N GLU A 228 0.41 -13.36 -22.50
CA GLU A 228 1.84 -13.68 -22.67
C GLU A 228 2.73 -12.74 -21.84
N THR A 229 2.42 -11.44 -21.82
CA THR A 229 3.13 -10.44 -20.99
C THR A 229 2.94 -10.74 -19.50
N VAL A 230 1.70 -10.81 -19.02
CA VAL A 230 1.44 -10.99 -17.59
C VAL A 230 1.72 -12.41 -17.09
N GLU A 231 2.10 -13.34 -17.97
CA GLU A 231 2.65 -14.65 -17.61
C GLU A 231 4.14 -14.59 -17.26
N LYS A 232 4.90 -13.62 -17.81
CA LYS A 232 6.35 -13.53 -17.63
C LYS A 232 6.83 -12.28 -16.89
N GLU A 233 6.06 -11.20 -16.93
CA GLU A 233 6.46 -9.89 -16.41
C GLU A 233 5.70 -9.55 -15.12
N ASP A 234 6.39 -9.56 -13.98
CA ASP A 234 5.83 -9.23 -12.67
C ASP A 234 5.38 -7.77 -12.58
N LEU A 235 6.13 -6.84 -13.16
CA LEU A 235 5.78 -5.41 -13.14
C LEU A 235 4.45 -5.16 -13.87
N ALA A 236 4.29 -5.74 -15.06
CA ALA A 236 3.05 -5.64 -15.84
C ALA A 236 1.87 -6.28 -15.09
N LEU A 237 2.09 -7.44 -14.45
CA LEU A 237 1.06 -8.10 -13.66
C LEU A 237 0.64 -7.27 -12.43
N MET A 238 1.61 -6.66 -11.74
CA MET A 238 1.36 -5.79 -10.58
C MET A 238 0.54 -4.56 -10.97
N GLN A 239 0.94 -3.85 -12.04
CA GLN A 239 0.19 -2.71 -12.57
C GLN A 239 -1.22 -3.12 -13.01
N PHE A 240 -1.36 -4.29 -13.64
CA PHE A 240 -2.67 -4.83 -13.96
C PHE A 240 -3.52 -5.12 -12.70
N GLY A 241 -2.92 -5.63 -11.63
CA GLY A 241 -3.59 -5.84 -10.34
C GLY A 241 -4.20 -4.54 -9.80
N VAL A 242 -3.46 -3.43 -9.84
CA VAL A 242 -3.95 -2.11 -9.43
C VAL A 242 -5.12 -1.65 -10.31
N ARG A 243 -4.99 -1.78 -11.63
CA ARG A 243 -6.07 -1.44 -12.59
C ARG A 243 -7.32 -2.29 -12.36
N LEU A 244 -7.15 -3.57 -12.07
CA LEU A 244 -8.24 -4.50 -11.76
C LEU A 244 -8.94 -4.12 -10.45
N LEU A 245 -8.20 -3.67 -9.44
CA LEU A 245 -8.78 -3.15 -8.20
C LEU A 245 -9.59 -1.87 -8.42
N LYS A 246 -9.10 -0.93 -9.24
CA LYS A 246 -9.86 0.28 -9.59
C LYS A 246 -11.23 -0.08 -10.18
N GLN A 247 -11.28 -1.06 -11.09
CA GLN A 247 -12.54 -1.53 -11.67
C GLN A 247 -13.43 -2.28 -10.69
N VAL A 248 -12.87 -3.18 -9.88
CA VAL A 248 -13.66 -4.06 -8.98
C VAL A 248 -14.17 -3.31 -7.74
N LEU A 249 -13.36 -2.40 -7.18
CA LEU A 249 -13.70 -1.68 -5.95
C LEU A 249 -14.40 -0.35 -6.21
N PHE A 250 -14.08 0.35 -7.30
CA PHE A 250 -14.59 1.69 -7.57
C PHE A 250 -15.42 1.82 -8.84
N GLY A 251 -15.57 0.73 -9.62
CA GLY A 251 -16.34 0.77 -10.86
C GLY A 251 -15.66 1.54 -11.99
N ASP A 252 -14.36 1.80 -11.90
CA ASP A 252 -13.58 2.44 -12.97
C ASP A 252 -13.38 1.45 -14.11
N VAL A 253 -14.39 1.31 -14.98
CA VAL A 253 -14.40 0.31 -16.06
C VAL A 253 -13.36 0.68 -17.11
N THR A 254 -12.17 0.11 -16.98
CA THR A 254 -11.06 0.29 -17.93
C THR A 254 -10.69 -1.03 -18.62
N ILE A 255 -11.03 -2.17 -18.02
CA ILE A 255 -10.77 -3.53 -18.53
C ILE A 255 -12.06 -4.05 -19.17
N PRO A 256 -12.08 -4.27 -20.50
CA PRO A 256 -13.26 -4.71 -21.21
C PRO A 256 -13.71 -6.09 -20.75
N LEU A 257 -15.03 -6.28 -20.65
CA LEU A 257 -15.67 -7.54 -20.31
C LEU A 257 -16.30 -8.15 -21.56
N LYS A 258 -16.26 -9.47 -21.70
CA LYS A 258 -16.98 -10.16 -22.76
C LYS A 258 -18.48 -10.01 -22.52
N GLU A 259 -19.26 -9.71 -23.57
CA GLU A 259 -20.71 -9.43 -23.47
C GLU A 259 -21.48 -10.53 -22.71
N ARG A 260 -21.20 -11.81 -23.02
CA ARG A 260 -21.81 -12.97 -22.35
C ARG A 260 -21.41 -13.11 -20.88
N ALA A 261 -20.28 -12.54 -20.47
CA ALA A 261 -19.83 -12.59 -19.08
C ALA A 261 -20.55 -11.57 -18.20
N VAL A 262 -20.97 -10.43 -18.75
CA VAL A 262 -21.79 -9.43 -18.04
C VAL A 262 -23.15 -10.03 -17.70
N GLU A 263 -23.83 -10.64 -18.67
CA GLU A 263 -25.12 -11.31 -18.47
C GLU A 263 -25.03 -12.49 -17.49
N LYS A 264 -23.97 -13.31 -17.59
CA LYS A 264 -23.75 -14.45 -16.69
C LYS A 264 -23.37 -13.99 -15.28
N ARG A 265 -22.58 -12.92 -15.11
CA ARG A 265 -22.31 -12.30 -13.79
C ARG A 265 -23.58 -11.76 -13.16
N VAL A 266 -24.40 -11.04 -13.91
CA VAL A 266 -25.68 -10.49 -13.40
C VAL A 266 -26.59 -11.63 -12.95
N LYS A 267 -26.72 -12.71 -13.73
CA LYS A 267 -27.51 -13.90 -13.33
C LYS A 267 -26.92 -14.65 -12.13
N GLN A 268 -25.63 -15.01 -12.15
CA GLN A 268 -25.00 -15.80 -11.08
C GLN A 268 -24.82 -15.02 -9.78
N ARG A 269 -24.54 -13.71 -9.87
CA ARG A 269 -24.36 -12.87 -8.68
C ARG A 269 -25.67 -12.37 -8.10
N ARG A 270 -26.79 -12.33 -8.84
CA ARG A 270 -28.07 -11.90 -8.26
C ARG A 270 -28.44 -12.73 -7.04
N ASP A 271 -28.44 -14.06 -7.18
CA ASP A 271 -28.85 -14.96 -6.11
C ASP A 271 -27.82 -14.98 -4.96
N ILE A 272 -26.52 -14.90 -5.28
CA ILE A 272 -25.43 -14.82 -4.28
C ILE A 272 -25.42 -13.46 -3.55
N LEU A 273 -25.65 -12.34 -4.24
CA LEU A 273 -25.72 -11.00 -3.66
C LEU A 273 -26.98 -10.85 -2.81
N GLU A 274 -28.12 -11.42 -3.23
CA GLU A 274 -29.33 -11.46 -2.41
C GLU A 274 -29.13 -12.30 -1.14
N MET A 275 -28.48 -13.46 -1.25
CA MET A 275 -28.12 -14.28 -0.08
C MET A 275 -27.14 -13.57 0.85
N ARG A 276 -26.10 -12.90 0.30
CA ARG A 276 -25.13 -12.12 1.09
C ARG A 276 -25.77 -10.92 1.77
N LYS A 277 -26.60 -10.16 1.06
CA LYS A 277 -27.34 -9.02 1.61
C LYS A 277 -28.28 -9.46 2.74
N LYS A 278 -28.95 -10.61 2.59
CA LYS A 278 -29.78 -11.20 3.65
C LYS A 278 -28.93 -11.59 4.87
N ALA A 279 -27.80 -12.25 4.66
CA ALA A 279 -26.90 -12.66 5.74
C ALA A 279 -26.26 -11.47 6.49
N GLU A 280 -25.86 -10.41 5.78
CA GLU A 280 -25.34 -9.17 6.36
C GLU A 280 -26.40 -8.43 7.18
N ILE A 281 -27.63 -8.32 6.68
CA ILE A 281 -28.76 -7.76 7.43
C ILE A 281 -29.03 -8.58 8.69
N GLU A 282 -28.96 -9.90 8.61
CA GLU A 282 -29.20 -10.79 9.75
C GLU A 282 -28.08 -10.68 10.81
N LEU A 283 -26.81 -10.62 10.38
CA LEU A 283 -25.67 -10.36 11.26
C LEU A 283 -25.77 -8.99 11.94
N TYR A 284 -26.20 -7.96 11.21
CA TYR A 284 -26.42 -6.62 11.78
C TYR A 284 -27.53 -6.63 12.82
N LYS A 285 -28.66 -7.29 12.54
CA LYS A 285 -29.76 -7.47 13.51
C LYS A 285 -29.30 -8.21 14.77
N ARG A 286 -28.55 -9.31 14.62
CA ARG A 286 -28.01 -10.06 15.76
C ARG A 286 -27.04 -9.22 16.60
N LYS A 287 -26.19 -8.40 15.97
CA LYS A 287 -25.31 -7.46 16.69
C LYS A 287 -26.10 -6.40 17.45
N GLN A 288 -27.14 -5.83 16.85
CA GLN A 288 -28.02 -4.86 17.51
C GLN A 288 -28.78 -5.48 18.70
N GLU A 289 -29.32 -6.69 18.53
CA GLU A 289 -30.00 -7.43 19.61
C GLU A 289 -29.03 -7.76 20.75
N GLN A 290 -27.81 -8.17 20.44
CA GLN A 290 -26.79 -8.43 21.45
C GLN A 290 -26.38 -7.16 22.19
N GLN A 291 -26.13 -6.06 21.47
CA GLN A 291 -25.82 -4.75 22.07
C GLN A 291 -26.96 -4.24 22.97
N MET A 292 -28.22 -4.48 22.59
CA MET A 292 -29.38 -4.10 23.40
C MET A 292 -29.51 -4.98 24.65
N LYS A 293 -29.20 -6.28 24.56
CA LYS A 293 -29.15 -7.17 25.74
C LYS A 293 -28.04 -6.79 26.69
N ASP A 294 -26.84 -6.51 26.17
CA ASP A 294 -25.68 -6.12 26.97
C ASP A 294 -25.88 -4.74 27.64
N ALA A 295 -26.69 -3.85 27.04
CA ALA A 295 -27.03 -2.56 27.63
C ALA A 295 -28.15 -2.63 28.69
N LEU A 296 -28.89 -3.74 28.74
CA LEU A 296 -29.99 -3.99 29.70
C LEU A 296 -29.58 -4.94 30.85
N SER A 297 -28.37 -5.48 30.83
CA SER A 297 -27.75 -6.28 31.89
C SER A 297 -26.77 -5.47 32.72
#